data_AF-A0A1F7QSI9-F1
#
_entry.id   AF-A0A1F7QSI9-F1
#
_cell.length_a   1.000
_cell.length_b   1.000
_cell.length_c   1.000
_cell.angle_alpha   90.00
_cell.angle_beta   90.00
_cell.angle_gamma   90.00
#
_symmetry.space_group_name_H-M   'P 1'
#
loop_
_entity.id
_entity.type
_entity.pdbx_description
1 polymer ?
#
loop_
_entity_poly.entity_id
_entity_poly.type
_entity_poly.pdbx_seq_one_letter_code
_entity_poly.pdbx_strand_id
1 'polypeptide(L)'
;MFIVGLFMWWYTLGWKKVWQILVQKLIASEDFFSIDLLLGSLFAPFKQISAASSTDGNFQVKLQAWFDKQFSRVVGAIVRIVLILTGTMWMLVQVVVDILILLSWPLLPILPIIGLILAIGGWTL
;
A
#
# COMPACT_ATOMS: atom_id res chain seq x y z
N MET A 1 -19.15 -29.03 -24.25
CA MET A 1 -19.97 -28.83 -23.03
C MET A 1 -19.60 -27.50 -22.40
N PHE A 2 -20.42 -26.46 -22.59
CA PHE A 2 -20.11 -25.07 -22.17
C PHE A 2 -19.87 -24.93 -20.67
N ILE A 3 -20.73 -25.57 -19.85
CA ILE A 3 -20.68 -25.51 -18.38
C ILE A 3 -19.37 -26.09 -17.85
N VAL A 4 -18.95 -27.25 -18.35
CA VAL A 4 -17.68 -27.90 -17.95
C VAL A 4 -16.48 -27.03 -18.30
N GLY A 5 -16.49 -26.37 -19.46
CA GLY A 5 -15.46 -25.43 -19.88
C GLY A 5 -15.39 -24.19 -18.97
N LEU A 6 -16.53 -23.69 -18.52
CA LEU A 6 -16.60 -22.55 -17.60
C LEU A 6 -15.99 -22.90 -16.23
N PHE A 7 -16.35 -24.04 -15.64
CA PHE A 7 -15.75 -24.49 -14.38
C PHE A 7 -14.26 -24.77 -14.53
N MET A 8 -13.84 -25.44 -15.62
CA MET A 8 -12.44 -25.71 -15.89
C MET A 8 -11.63 -24.42 -15.99
N TRP A 9 -12.13 -23.40 -16.69
CA TRP A 9 -11.50 -22.08 -16.76
C TRP A 9 -11.43 -21.41 -15.39
N TRP A 10 -12.52 -21.47 -14.61
CA TRP A 10 -12.64 -20.81 -13.30
C TRP A 10 -11.55 -21.27 -12.33
N TYR A 11 -11.36 -22.58 -12.22
CA TYR A 11 -10.38 -23.19 -11.31
C TYR A 11 -8.95 -23.21 -11.86
N THR A 12 -8.73 -22.81 -13.12
CA THR A 12 -7.39 -22.77 -13.73
C THR A 12 -6.98 -21.34 -14.10
N LEU A 13 -7.28 -20.94 -15.34
CA LEU A 13 -6.88 -19.65 -15.91
C LEU A 13 -7.50 -18.46 -15.17
N GLY A 14 -8.74 -18.60 -14.68
CA GLY A 14 -9.41 -17.59 -13.87
C GLY A 14 -8.64 -17.33 -12.57
N TRP A 15 -8.24 -18.39 -11.86
CA TRP A 15 -7.46 -18.29 -10.64
C TRP A 15 -6.11 -17.60 -10.87
N LYS A 16 -5.40 -17.99 -11.93
CA LYS A 16 -4.13 -17.37 -12.31
C LYS A 16 -4.28 -15.87 -12.61
N LYS A 17 -5.37 -15.48 -13.28
CA LYS A 17 -5.64 -14.06 -13.56
C LYS A 17 -5.91 -13.27 -12.28
N VAL A 18 -6.69 -13.82 -11.34
CA VAL A 18 -6.95 -13.18 -10.05
C VAL A 18 -5.65 -12.98 -9.29
N TRP A 19 -4.81 -14.02 -9.20
CA TRP A 19 -3.48 -13.91 -8.61
C TRP A 19 -2.66 -12.76 -9.24
N GLN A 20 -2.62 -12.69 -10.57
CA GLN A 20 -1.89 -11.63 -11.28
C GLN A 20 -2.43 -10.23 -10.98
N ILE A 21 -3.75 -10.08 -10.87
CA ILE A 21 -4.38 -8.79 -10.54
C ILE A 21 -4.05 -8.38 -9.11
N LEU A 22 -4.14 -9.30 -8.14
CA LEU A 22 -3.82 -9.04 -6.74
C LEU A 22 -2.35 -8.64 -6.57
N VAL A 23 -1.43 -9.37 -7.23
CA VAL A 23 -0.01 -9.02 -7.24
C VAL A 23 0.24 -7.63 -7.86
N GLN A 24 -0.42 -7.30 -8.96
CA GLN A 24 -0.30 -5.96 -9.57
C GLN A 24 -0.83 -4.85 -8.64
N LYS A 25 -1.92 -5.10 -7.91
CA LYS A 25 -2.42 -4.16 -6.90
C LYS A 25 -1.42 -3.96 -5.77
N LEU A 26 -0.73 -5.02 -5.36
CA LEU A 26 0.29 -4.96 -4.33
C LEU A 26 1.49 -4.11 -4.80
N ILE A 27 1.97 -4.34 -6.02
CA ILE A 27 3.02 -3.53 -6.66
C ILE A 27 2.61 -2.06 -6.76
N ALA A 28 1.38 -1.78 -7.22
CA ALA A 28 0.88 -0.41 -7.30
C ALA A 28 0.78 0.28 -5.93
N SER A 29 0.51 -0.49 -4.87
CA SER A 29 0.43 0.04 -3.51
C SER A 29 1.82 0.28 -2.92
N GLU A 30 2.79 -0.58 -3.23
CA GLU A 30 4.21 -0.36 -2.95
C GLU A 30 4.72 0.92 -3.64
N ASP A 31 4.42 1.11 -4.93
CA ASP A 31 4.77 2.30 -5.70
C ASP A 31 4.11 3.57 -5.12
N PHE A 32 2.83 3.49 -4.75
CA PHE A 32 2.10 4.62 -4.16
C PHE A 32 2.69 5.06 -2.81
N PHE A 33 3.01 4.10 -1.95
CA PHE A 33 3.68 4.41 -0.70
C PHE A 33 5.17 4.72 -0.91
N SER A 34 5.74 4.42 -2.08
CA SER A 34 7.13 4.73 -2.44
C SER A 34 8.08 4.39 -1.28
N ILE A 35 7.89 3.20 -0.68
CA ILE A 35 8.57 2.80 0.56
C ILE A 35 10.09 2.89 0.38
N ASP A 36 10.61 2.49 -0.78
CA ASP A 36 12.02 2.63 -1.17
C ASP A 36 12.49 4.09 -1.26
N LEU A 37 11.65 4.99 -1.75
CA LEU A 37 11.94 6.42 -1.88
C LEU A 37 11.86 7.14 -0.52
N LEU A 38 10.99 6.68 0.38
CA LEU A 38 10.89 7.16 1.76
C LEU A 38 12.07 6.67 2.62
N LEU A 39 12.47 5.40 2.48
CA LEU A 39 13.65 4.83 3.14
C LEU A 39 14.95 5.44 2.62
N GLY A 40 15.07 5.64 1.31
CA GLY A 40 16.24 6.28 0.69
C GLY A 40 16.31 7.78 0.99
N SER A 41 15.16 8.46 1.09
CA SER A 41 15.16 9.87 1.48
C SER A 41 15.42 10.06 2.96
N LEU A 42 15.27 9.06 3.84
CA LEU A 42 15.36 9.18 5.31
C LEU A 42 16.57 9.95 5.84
N PHE A 43 17.70 9.85 5.12
CA PHE A 43 18.92 10.59 5.39
C PHE A 43 19.29 11.62 4.30
N ALA A 44 18.51 11.73 3.23
CA ALA A 44 18.66 12.79 2.25
C ALA A 44 18.35 14.14 2.91
N PRO A 45 19.34 15.06 2.98
CA PRO A 45 19.11 16.38 3.53
C PRO A 45 18.03 17.07 2.70
N PHE A 46 17.06 17.70 3.37
CA PHE A 46 16.12 18.58 2.69
C PHE A 46 16.94 19.55 1.83
N LYS A 47 16.61 19.63 0.54
CA LYS A 47 17.15 20.61 -0.38
C LYS A 47 16.71 21.96 0.17
N GLN A 48 17.48 22.52 1.10
CA GLN A 48 17.28 23.88 1.56
C GLN A 48 17.39 24.73 0.30
N ILE A 49 16.35 25.52 0.05
CA ILE A 49 16.38 26.65 -0.86
C ILE A 49 17.50 27.54 -0.31
N SER A 50 18.71 27.23 -0.76
CA SER A 50 19.94 27.94 -0.43
C SER A 50 19.97 29.16 -1.36
N ALA A 51 18.91 29.95 -1.31
CA ALA A 51 18.91 31.26 -1.91
C ALA A 51 19.45 32.20 -0.85
N ALA A 52 20.76 32.39 -0.91
CA ALA A 52 21.48 33.57 -0.48
C ALA A 52 21.38 33.95 1.01
N SER A 53 22.39 33.55 1.76
CA SER A 53 23.03 34.51 2.66
C SER A 53 24.53 34.28 2.60
N SER A 54 25.09 34.86 1.56
CA SER A 54 26.44 35.44 1.52
C SER A 54 26.96 35.76 2.92
N THR A 55 28.19 35.31 3.18
CA THR A 55 29.30 36.13 3.71
C THR A 55 29.00 37.04 4.92
N ASP A 56 29.67 36.78 6.06
CA ASP A 56 29.84 37.67 7.23
C ASP A 56 28.65 37.96 8.18
N GLY A 57 28.19 36.95 8.91
CA GLY A 57 27.24 37.11 10.02
C GLY A 57 27.76 36.66 11.39
N ASN A 58 27.52 37.49 12.41
CA ASN A 58 27.76 37.31 13.86
C ASN A 58 27.52 35.87 14.36
N PHE A 59 28.29 35.40 15.37
CA PHE A 59 28.24 34.01 15.90
C PHE A 59 26.82 33.54 16.24
N GLN A 60 25.97 34.48 16.66
CA GLN A 60 24.57 34.25 17.00
C GLN A 60 23.70 33.83 15.80
N VAL A 61 23.95 34.37 14.59
CA VAL A 61 23.23 34.02 13.36
C VAL A 61 23.60 32.60 12.90
N LYS A 62 24.87 32.20 13.07
CA LYS A 62 25.33 30.84 12.78
C LYS A 62 24.70 29.81 13.72
N LEU A 63 24.56 30.14 15.01
CA LEU A 63 23.93 29.24 15.99
C LEU A 63 22.44 29.03 15.69
N GLN A 64 21.74 30.10 15.31
CA GLN A 64 20.31 30.05 14.96
C GLN A 64 20.08 29.23 13.67
N ALA A 65 20.90 29.43 12.64
CA ALA A 65 20.86 28.61 11.42
C ALA A 65 21.22 27.13 11.67
N TRP A 66 22.03 26.83 12.69
CA TRP A 66 22.31 25.45 13.11
C TRP A 66 21.09 24.82 13.78
N PHE A 67 20.41 25.53 14.69
CA PHE A 67 19.17 25.07 15.30
C PHE A 67 18.05 24.83 14.28
N ASP A 68 17.85 25.75 13.33
CA ASP A 68 16.84 25.59 12.27
C ASP A 68 17.12 24.37 11.39
N LYS A 69 18.39 24.08 11.11
CA LYS A 69 18.81 22.86 10.38
C LYS A 69 18.51 21.59 11.17
N GLN A 70 18.74 21.59 12.48
CA GLN A 70 18.46 20.43 13.32
C GLN A 70 16.96 20.20 13.48
N PHE A 71 16.18 21.27 13.65
CA PHE A 71 14.73 21.18 13.76
C PHE A 71 14.09 20.65 12.47
N SER A 72 14.53 21.14 11.30
CA SER A 72 14.11 20.63 10.00
C SER A 72 14.40 19.13 9.80
N ARG A 73 15.55 18.65 10.30
CA ARG A 73 15.91 17.21 10.25
C ARG A 73 15.01 16.36 11.14
N VAL A 74 14.70 16.81 12.35
CA VAL A 74 13.84 16.09 13.29
C VAL A 74 12.42 15.98 12.76
N VAL A 75 11.84 17.10 12.28
CA VAL A 75 10.50 17.09 11.68
C VAL A 75 10.45 16.17 10.45
N GLY A 76 11.47 16.26 9.58
CA GLY A 76 11.60 15.36 8.43
C GLY A 76 11.68 13.88 8.81
N ALA A 77 12.42 13.54 9.88
CA ALA A 77 12.52 12.18 10.38
C ALA A 77 11.19 11.66 10.94
N ILE A 78 10.45 12.47 11.71
CA ILE A 78 9.14 12.10 12.28
C ILE A 78 8.14 11.80 11.16
N VAL A 79 8.01 12.69 10.17
CA VAL A 79 7.08 12.50 9.05
C VAL A 79 7.38 11.19 8.31
N ARG A 80 8.66 10.87 8.08
CA ARG A 80 9.05 9.63 7.40
C ARG A 80 8.76 8.38 8.22
N ILE A 81 8.99 8.41 9.54
CA ILE A 81 8.63 7.28 10.42
C ILE A 81 7.12 7.02 10.38
N VAL A 82 6.31 8.09 10.44
CA VAL A 82 4.85 7.97 10.34
C VAL A 82 4.43 7.37 9.00
N LEU A 83 4.99 7.84 7.88
CA LEU A 83 4.67 7.32 6.55
C LEU A 83 5.09 5.86 6.36
N ILE A 84 6.27 5.45 6.86
CA ILE A 84 6.72 4.05 6.80
C ILE A 84 5.78 3.16 7.63
N LEU A 85 5.42 3.61 8.83
CA LEU A 85 4.55 2.85 9.72
C LEU A 85 3.15 2.68 9.10
N THR A 86 2.55 3.75 8.59
CA THR A 86 1.23 3.68 7.96
C THR A 86 1.25 2.88 6.66
N GLY A 87 2.28 3.05 5.82
CA GLY A 87 2.45 2.27 4.59
C GLY A 87 2.62 0.77 4.85
N THR A 88 3.42 0.41 5.85
CA THR A 88 3.61 -1.00 6.24
C THR A 88 2.32 -1.61 6.79
N MET A 89 1.60 -0.88 7.65
CA MET A 89 0.30 -1.33 8.17
C MET A 89 -0.73 -1.51 7.05
N TRP A 90 -0.78 -0.59 6.10
CA TRP A 90 -1.66 -0.69 4.94
C TRP A 90 -1.33 -1.93 4.10
N MET A 91 -0.04 -2.16 3.80
CA MET A 91 0.40 -3.30 3.01
C MET A 91 0.06 -4.62 3.69
N LEU A 92 0.18 -4.72 5.02
CA LEU A 92 -0.24 -5.90 5.79
C LEU A 92 -1.75 -6.15 5.64
N VAL A 93 -2.58 -5.12 5.81
CA VAL A 93 -4.04 -5.25 5.64
C VAL A 93 -4.39 -5.69 4.21
N GLN A 94 -3.73 -5.10 3.22
CA GLN A 94 -3.94 -5.44 1.82
C GLN A 94 -3.60 -6.90 1.53
N VAL A 95 -2.46 -7.40 2.00
CA VAL A 95 -2.10 -8.83 1.84
C VAL A 95 -3.16 -9.74 2.45
N VAL A 96 -3.67 -9.42 3.65
CA VAL A 96 -4.73 -10.20 4.28
C VAL A 96 -6.00 -10.20 3.43
N VAL A 97 -6.42 -9.04 2.92
CA VAL A 97 -7.59 -8.93 2.04
C VAL A 97 -7.39 -9.70 0.74
N ASP A 98 -6.22 -9.61 0.12
CA ASP A 98 -5.91 -10.29 -1.14
C ASP A 98 -5.93 -11.82 -0.95
N ILE A 99 -5.42 -12.34 0.17
CA ILE A 99 -5.51 -13.76 0.53
C ILE A 99 -6.98 -14.19 0.68
N LEU A 100 -7.81 -13.39 1.38
CA LEU A 100 -9.24 -13.69 1.53
C LEU A 100 -9.98 -13.71 0.19
N ILE A 101 -9.64 -12.80 -0.73
CA ILE A 101 -10.19 -12.79 -2.09
C ILE A 101 -9.76 -14.05 -2.85
N LEU A 102 -8.48 -14.44 -2.75
CA LEU A 102 -7.95 -15.63 -3.39
C LEU A 102 -8.63 -16.91 -2.88
N LEU A 103 -8.88 -17.00 -1.57
CA LEU A 103 -9.57 -18.14 -0.94
C LEU A 103 -11.07 -18.18 -1.25
N SER A 104 -11.71 -17.03 -1.41
CA SER A 104 -13.14 -16.94 -1.75
C SER A 104 -13.43 -17.12 -3.24
N TRP A 105 -12.46 -16.88 -4.13
CA TRP A 105 -12.58 -17.09 -5.57
C TRP A 105 -13.16 -18.45 -5.99
N PRO A 106 -12.70 -19.60 -5.48
CA PRO A 106 -13.28 -20.90 -5.85
C PRO A 106 -14.73 -21.10 -5.39
N LEU A 107 -15.22 -20.32 -4.42
CA LEU A 107 -16.58 -20.45 -3.88
C LEU A 107 -17.62 -19.69 -4.70
N LEU A 108 -17.22 -18.64 -5.41
CA LEU A 108 -18.09 -17.79 -6.24
C LEU A 108 -19.02 -18.56 -7.21
N PRO A 109 -18.59 -19.60 -7.95
CA PRO A 109 -19.47 -20.31 -8.87
C PRO A 109 -20.50 -21.21 -8.16
N ILE A 110 -20.31 -21.48 -6.86
CA ILE A 110 -21.20 -22.32 -6.03
C ILE A 110 -22.21 -21.46 -5.27
N LEU A 111 -21.87 -20.20 -4.94
CA LEU A 111 -22.77 -19.25 -4.26
C LEU A 111 -24.19 -19.13 -4.86
N PRO A 112 -24.40 -19.03 -6.20
CA PRO A 112 -25.75 -18.94 -6.73
C PRO A 112 -26.58 -20.20 -6.46
N ILE A 113 -25.94 -21.38 -6.41
CA ILE A 113 -26.61 -22.64 -6.08
C ILE A 113 -27.03 -22.63 -4.60
N ILE A 114 -26.12 -22.22 -3.72
CA ILE A 114 -26.40 -22.06 -2.28
C ILE A 114 -27.55 -21.08 -2.06
N GLY A 115 -27.53 -19.92 -2.73
CA GLY A 115 -28.58 -18.92 -2.63
C GLY A 115 -29.95 -19.44 -3.09
N LEU A 116 -29.97 -20.25 -4.15
CA LEU A 116 -31.20 -20.88 -4.64
C LEU A 116 -31.77 -21.88 -3.62
N ILE A 117 -30.90 -22.69 -2.99
CA ILE A 117 -31.29 -23.63 -1.93
C ILE A 117 -31.87 -22.89 -0.72
N LEU A 118 -31.21 -21.81 -0.27
CA LEU A 118 -31.69 -21.01 0.86
C LEU A 118 -33.01 -20.30 0.56
N ALA A 119 -33.18 -19.78 -0.66
CA ALA A 119 -34.41 -19.12 -1.09
C ALA A 119 -35.60 -20.09 -1.12
N ILE A 120 -35.41 -21.31 -1.64
CA ILE A 120 -36.45 -22.35 -1.63
C ILE A 120 -36.73 -22.84 -0.21
N GLY A 121 -35.70 -22.93 0.63
CA GLY A 121 -35.82 -23.31 2.04
C GLY A 121 -36.54 -22.31 2.93
N GLY A 122 -37.01 -21.17 2.38
CA GLY A 122 -37.73 -20.15 3.14
C GLY A 122 -36.83 -19.33 4.08
N TRP A 123 -35.51 -19.35 3.87
CA TRP A 123 -34.59 -18.54 4.67
C TRP A 123 -34.70 -17.07 4.23
N THR A 124 -35.54 -16.31 4.93
CA THR A 124 -35.57 -14.85 4.83
C THR A 124 -34.54 -14.27 5.80
N LEU A 125 -33.62 -13.47 5.26
CA LEU A 125 -32.63 -12.68 6.03
C LEU A 125 -33.32 -11.62 6.89
#